data_AF-A0A659QBR0-F1
#
_entry.id   AF-A0A659QBR0-F1
#
_cell.length_a   1.000
_cell.length_b   1.000
_cell.length_c   1.000
_cell.angle_alpha   90.00
_cell.angle_beta   90.00
_cell.angle_gamma   90.00
#
_symmetry.space_group_name_H-M   'P 1'
#
loop_
_entity.id
_entity.type
_entity.pdbx_description
1 polymer ?
#
loop_
_entity_poly.entity_id
_entity_poly.type
_entity_poly.pdbx_seq_one_letter_code
_entity_poly.pdbx_strand_id
1 'polypeptide(L)'
;SFADGLLDCPHYTRPEVLEGMEVPPVLLSGNHAEIRRWRLKQSLGRTWLRRPELLENLALTEEQARLLAEFKTEHAQQQHKHDGMA
;
A
#
# COMPACT_ATOMS: atom_id res chain seq x y z
N SER A 1 5.41 -12.85 3.33
CA SER A 1 6.88 -13.01 3.43
C SER A 1 7.55 -11.67 3.76
N PHE A 2 8.68 -11.65 4.48
CA PHE A 2 9.47 -10.43 4.71
C PHE A 2 10.47 -10.26 3.57
N ALA A 3 10.02 -9.76 2.42
CA ALA A 3 10.95 -9.33 1.39
C ALA A 3 11.52 -7.97 1.83
N ASP A 4 12.86 -7.85 1.84
CA ASP A 4 13.58 -6.60 2.10
C ASP A 4 13.28 -5.92 3.46
N GLY A 5 12.82 -6.68 4.45
CA GLY A 5 12.48 -6.16 5.80
C GLY A 5 11.12 -5.46 5.89
N LEU A 6 10.31 -5.49 4.83
CA LEU A 6 8.97 -4.90 4.81
C LEU A 6 7.87 -5.94 5.05
N LEU A 7 6.70 -5.48 5.49
CA LEU A 7 5.49 -6.29 5.54
C LEU A 7 4.97 -6.58 4.13
N ASP A 8 4.30 -7.71 3.98
CA ASP A 8 3.76 -8.12 2.68
C ASP A 8 2.63 -7.20 2.19
N CYS A 9 2.48 -7.12 0.87
CA CYS A 9 1.41 -6.38 0.21
C CYS A 9 0.07 -7.15 0.31
N PRO A 10 -1.08 -6.47 0.14
CA PRO A 10 -2.38 -7.14 0.05
C PRO A 10 -2.44 -8.04 -1.18
N HIS A 11 -2.95 -9.26 -0.98
CA HIS A 11 -3.15 -10.24 -2.04
C HIS A 11 -4.63 -10.31 -2.39
N TYR A 12 -4.91 -10.32 -3.69
CA TYR A 12 -6.26 -10.42 -4.23
C TYR A 12 -6.36 -11.65 -5.12
N THR A 13 -7.53 -12.28 -5.10
CA THR A 13 -7.87 -13.41 -5.96
C THR A 13 -9.31 -13.24 -6.41
N ARG A 14 -9.75 -14.11 -7.33
CA ARG A 14 -11.13 -14.12 -7.81
C ARG A 14 -12.09 -14.49 -6.67
N PRO A 15 -13.31 -13.94 -6.63
CA PRO A 15 -13.94 -13.01 -7.60
C PRO A 15 -13.45 -11.55 -7.49
N GLU A 16 -13.67 -10.74 -8.53
CA GLU A 16 -13.25 -9.32 -8.58
C GLU A 16 -13.93 -8.44 -7.51
N VAL A 17 -15.12 -8.83 -7.08
CA VAL A 17 -15.86 -8.19 -5.99
C VAL A 17 -16.23 -9.27 -4.98
N LEU A 18 -15.83 -9.08 -3.74
CA LEU A 18 -16.16 -9.97 -2.62
C LEU A 18 -16.69 -9.14 -1.46
N GLU A 19 -17.94 -9.37 -1.07
CA GLU A 19 -18.60 -8.65 0.05
C GLU A 19 -18.57 -7.11 -0.07
N GLY A 20 -18.65 -6.60 -1.31
CA GLY A 20 -18.57 -5.17 -1.58
C GLY A 20 -17.16 -4.58 -1.60
N MET A 21 -16.12 -5.40 -1.36
CA MET A 21 -14.73 -5.03 -1.58
C MET A 21 -14.31 -5.38 -3.01
N GLU A 22 -13.89 -4.36 -3.75
CA GLU A 22 -13.44 -4.51 -5.13
C GLU A 22 -11.92 -4.66 -5.21
N VAL A 23 -11.44 -5.47 -6.16
CA VAL A 23 -10.01 -5.55 -6.47
C VAL A 23 -9.55 -4.18 -7.00
N PRO A 24 -8.43 -3.62 -6.49
CA PRO A 24 -7.89 -2.36 -6.98
C PRO A 24 -7.72 -2.37 -8.51
N PRO A 25 -8.20 -1.34 -9.24
CA PRO A 25 -8.16 -1.31 -10.71
C PRO A 25 -6.76 -1.49 -11.30
N VAL A 26 -5.73 -1.03 -10.59
CA VAL A 26 -4.32 -1.21 -10.96
C VAL A 26 -3.89 -2.67 -11.04
N LEU A 27 -4.52 -3.57 -10.28
CA LEU A 27 -4.26 -5.01 -10.35
C LEU A 27 -4.97 -5.68 -11.53
N LEU A 28 -5.98 -5.01 -12.09
CA LEU A 28 -6.75 -5.46 -13.26
C LEU A 28 -6.19 -4.90 -14.57
N SER A 29 -5.33 -3.86 -14.53
CA SER A 29 -4.84 -3.17 -15.73
C SER A 29 -3.85 -3.98 -16.57
N GLY A 30 -3.26 -5.04 -16.02
CA GLY A 30 -2.19 -5.81 -16.67
C GLY A 30 -0.85 -5.07 -16.81
N ASN A 31 -0.75 -3.82 -16.31
CA ASN A 31 0.49 -3.06 -16.37
C ASN A 31 1.44 -3.49 -15.25
N HIS A 32 2.39 -4.36 -15.58
CA HIS A 32 3.34 -4.92 -14.62
C HIS A 32 4.14 -3.86 -13.85
N ALA A 33 4.48 -2.72 -14.47
CA ALA A 33 5.22 -1.65 -13.81
C ALA A 33 4.37 -0.95 -12.74
N GLU A 34 3.11 -0.65 -13.05
CA GLU A 34 2.17 -0.06 -12.09
C GLU A 34 1.81 -1.04 -10.98
N ILE A 35 1.64 -2.33 -11.29
CA ILE A 35 1.39 -3.37 -10.31
C ILE A 35 2.57 -3.50 -9.34
N ARG A 36 3.83 -3.52 -9.84
CA ARG A 36 5.03 -3.54 -8.98
C ARG A 36 5.04 -2.32 -8.06
N ARG A 37 4.86 -1.12 -8.63
CA ARG A 37 4.86 0.14 -7.88
C ARG A 37 3.78 0.15 -6.80
N TRP A 38 2.56 -0.30 -7.13
CA TRP A 38 1.45 -0.39 -6.21
C TRP A 38 1.73 -1.39 -5.08
N ARG A 39 2.24 -2.59 -5.39
CA ARG A 39 2.58 -3.60 -4.38
C ARG A 39 3.63 -3.07 -3.40
N LEU A 40 4.67 -2.40 -3.91
CA LEU A 40 5.71 -1.79 -3.08
C LEU A 40 5.14 -0.67 -2.19
N LYS A 41 4.32 0.22 -2.76
CA LYS A 41 3.64 1.28 -2.01
C LYS A 41 2.80 0.72 -0.85
N GLN A 42 2.01 -0.33 -1.10
CA GLN A 42 1.17 -0.95 -0.09
C GLN A 42 1.99 -1.67 0.99
N SER A 43 3.07 -2.34 0.60
CA SER A 43 4.01 -2.97 1.54
C SER A 43 4.64 -1.93 2.49
N LEU A 44 5.15 -0.82 1.94
CA LEU A 44 5.69 0.30 2.71
C LEU A 44 4.64 0.93 3.63
N GLY A 45 3.45 1.22 3.11
CA GLY A 45 2.35 1.81 3.86
C GLY A 45 1.89 0.94 5.02
N ARG A 46 1.71 -0.37 4.78
CA ARG A 46 1.36 -1.34 5.84
C ARG A 46 2.45 -1.44 6.91
N THR A 47 3.71 -1.43 6.49
CA THR A 47 4.85 -1.43 7.41
C THR A 47 4.81 -0.18 8.26
N TRP A 48 4.63 1.00 7.68
CA TRP A 48 4.52 2.26 8.42
C TRP A 48 3.34 2.28 9.40
N LEU A 49 2.18 1.75 9.02
CA LEU A 49 0.98 1.74 9.87
C LEU A 49 1.09 0.75 11.06
N ARG A 50 1.74 -0.41 10.86
CA ARG A 50 1.73 -1.51 11.83
C ARG A 50 3.04 -1.68 12.58
N ARG A 51 4.17 -1.42 11.92
CA ARG A 51 5.54 -1.71 12.38
C ARG A 51 6.51 -0.61 11.87
N PRO A 52 6.29 0.67 12.22
CA PRO A 52 7.11 1.79 11.74
C PRO A 52 8.60 1.63 12.07
N GLU A 53 8.93 0.94 13.16
CA GLU A 53 10.31 0.68 13.57
C GLU A 53 11.11 -0.16 12.56
N LEU A 54 10.44 -0.94 11.71
CA LEU A 54 11.11 -1.67 10.63
C LEU A 54 11.63 -0.70 9.56
N LEU A 55 10.94 0.41 9.32
CA LEU A 55 11.36 1.42 8.34
C LEU A 55 12.53 2.25 8.86
N GLU A 56 12.61 2.51 10.16
CA GLU A 56 13.71 3.26 10.77
C GLU A 56 15.06 2.54 10.64
N ASN A 57 15.02 1.20 10.65
CA ASN A 57 16.21 0.35 10.50
C ASN A 57 16.57 0.06 9.04
N LEU A 58 15.75 0.51 8.07
CA LEU A 58 15.95 0.27 6.64
C LEU A 58 16.38 1.55 5.92
N ALA A 59 17.45 1.45 5.13
CA ALA A 59 17.82 2.50 4.19
C ALA A 59 16.86 2.46 2.98
N LEU A 60 15.80 3.27 3.04
CA LEU A 60 14.85 3.39 1.94
C LEU A 60 15.51 4.01 0.70
N THR A 61 15.28 3.41 -0.45
CA THR A 61 15.62 4.00 -1.76
C THR A 61 14.76 5.24 -2.03
N GLU A 62 15.19 6.08 -2.98
CA GLU A 62 14.42 7.26 -3.40
C GLU A 62 13.01 6.90 -3.89
N GLU A 63 12.87 5.80 -4.64
CA GLU A 63 11.57 5.27 -5.08
C GLU A 63 10.68 4.94 -3.87
N GLN A 64 11.21 4.20 -2.90
CA GLN A 64 10.47 3.79 -1.71
C GLN A 64 10.06 4.99 -0.84
N ALA A 65 10.98 5.93 -0.61
CA ALA A 65 10.70 7.14 0.18
C ALA A 65 9.57 7.97 -0.46
N ARG A 66 9.61 8.14 -1.79
CA ARG A 66 8.54 8.83 -2.54
C ARG A 66 7.21 8.10 -2.44
N LEU A 67 7.18 6.77 -2.65
CA LEU A 67 5.94 5.99 -2.55
C LEU A 67 5.33 6.02 -1.16
N LEU A 68 6.17 5.96 -0.13
CA LEU A 68 5.74 6.07 1.26
C LEU A 68 5.13 7.44 1.56
N ALA A 69 5.74 8.53 1.06
CA ALA A 69 5.17 9.87 1.19
C ALA A 69 3.81 9.97 0.49
N GLU A 70 3.71 9.48 -0.76
CA GLU A 70 2.44 9.42 -1.50
C GLU A 70 1.36 8.63 -0.71
N PHE A 71 1.73 7.50 -0.10
CA PHE A 71 0.81 6.71 0.73
C PHE A 71 0.33 7.46 1.97
N LYS A 72 1.21 8.14 2.70
CA LYS A 72 0.85 8.92 3.90
C LYS A 72 -0.15 10.02 3.56
N THR A 73 0.06 10.72 2.44
CA THR A 73 -0.87 11.77 1.98
C THR A 73 -2.24 11.19 1.64
N GLU A 74 -2.29 10.11 0.85
CA GLU A 74 -3.56 9.44 0.50
C GLU A 74 -4.28 8.90 1.73
N HIS A 75 -3.57 8.31 2.67
CA HIS A 75 -4.14 7.77 3.90
C HIS A 75 -4.74 8.88 4.78
N ALA A 76 -4.06 10.01 4.93
CA ALA A 76 -4.58 11.16 5.68
C ALA A 76 -5.87 11.71 5.04
N GLN A 77 -5.92 11.78 3.70
CA GLN A 77 -7.13 12.20 2.98
C GLN A 77 -8.29 11.21 3.14
N GLN A 78 -8.00 9.91 3.15
CA GLN A 78 -9.02 8.87 3.35
C GLN A 78 -9.57 8.87 4.78
N GLN A 79 -8.72 9.07 5.80
CA GLN A 79 -9.16 9.20 7.20
C GLN A 79 -10.07 10.42 7.40
N HIS A 80 -9.67 11.58 6.87
CA HIS A 80 -10.51 12.79 6.94
C HIS A 80 -11.90 12.61 6.31
N LYS A 81 -12.02 11.79 5.26
CA LYS A 81 -13.30 11.51 4.61
C LYS A 81 -14.18 10.55 5.42
N HIS A 82 -13.58 9.67 6.23
CA HIS A 82 -14.31 8.75 7.11
C HIS A 82 -14.86 9.46 8.34
N ASP A 83 -14.09 10.38 8.94
CA ASP A 83 -14.48 11.09 10.18
C ASP A 83 -15.55 12.17 9.96
N GLY A 84 -15.75 12.64 8.73
CA GLY A 84 -16.77 13.65 8.38
C GLY A 84 -18.17 13.10 8.10
N MET A 85 -18.40 11.80 8.29
CA MET A 85 -19.67 11.12 7.96
C MET A 85 -20.33 10.45 9.17
N ALA A 86 -19.88 10.82 10.39
CA ALA A 86 -20.51 10.45 11.65
C ALA A 86 -21.49 11.54 12.13
#